data_AF-A0A7S0KQH3-F1
#
_entry.id   AF-A0A7S0KQH3-F1
#
_cell.length_a   1.000
_cell.length_b   1.000
_cell.length_c   1.000
_cell.angle_alpha   90.00
_cell.angle_beta   90.00
_cell.angle_gamma   90.00
#
_symmetry.space_group_name_H-M   'P 1'
#
loop_
_entity.id
_entity.type
_entity.pdbx_description
1 polymer ?
#
loop_
_entity_poly.entity_id
_entity_poly.type
_entity_poly.pdbx_seq_one_letter_code
_entity_poly.pdbx_strand_id
1 'polypeptide(L)'
;AQTRRRTTSTKKMTTQMMTMQMRAPVRSRVHPAMRRVRQHKHHQHQHRHKAAPSNQGDDELAQAMANAQMAPPNVREEDFTNYYRILNAQSPEEASEAIDAMTRDGSLTEGVVEAALATYQTAQSKGEGPEIIAALKGLFEYLLDCYQRANVPPALGLIDACVSGLSALDDRARADDAAQDAVVRDVLRDAQMSVEEFLANIDMFLQSMTQQDAQFDAQVAQMRAEGVDEEREQQIAQLVDMRGAAKEQMLVIRAISQRCLMSA
;
A
#
# COMPACT_ATOMS: atom_id res chain seq x y z
N ALA A 1 -11.31 -28.84 -33.83
CA ALA A 1 -11.46 -27.37 -33.87
C ALA A 1 -12.76 -27.03 -33.16
N GLN A 2 -12.92 -26.05 -32.28
CA GLN A 2 -12.04 -25.02 -31.72
C GLN A 2 -12.73 -24.52 -30.43
N THR A 3 -11.91 -24.40 -29.38
CA THR A 3 -11.87 -23.33 -28.37
C THR A 3 -13.17 -22.81 -27.74
N ARG A 4 -13.40 -23.23 -26.49
CA ARG A 4 -14.16 -22.51 -25.45
C ARG A 4 -13.48 -21.16 -25.14
N ARG A 5 -14.23 -20.04 -25.14
CA ARG A 5 -13.80 -18.78 -24.53
C ARG A 5 -14.43 -18.65 -23.13
N ARG A 6 -13.60 -18.74 -22.09
CA ARG A 6 -13.89 -18.29 -20.72
C ARG A 6 -13.31 -16.89 -20.57
N THR A 7 -14.16 -15.86 -20.49
CA THR A 7 -13.76 -14.49 -20.15
C THR A 7 -14.81 -13.87 -19.23
N THR A 8 -14.83 -14.25 -17.96
CA THR A 8 -15.75 -13.64 -16.98
C THR A 8 -15.18 -13.41 -15.57
N SER A 9 -13.89 -13.65 -15.31
CA SER A 9 -13.38 -13.62 -13.93
C SER A 9 -12.58 -12.38 -13.51
N THR A 10 -12.15 -11.51 -14.44
CA THR A 10 -11.33 -10.33 -14.10
C THR A 10 -12.16 -9.07 -13.83
N LYS A 11 -13.31 -8.89 -14.50
CA LYS A 11 -14.16 -7.69 -14.32
C LYS A 11 -14.78 -7.56 -12.92
N LYS A 12 -14.97 -8.65 -12.17
CA LYS A 12 -15.61 -8.60 -10.83
C LYS A 12 -14.66 -8.17 -9.70
N MET A 13 -13.34 -8.31 -9.85
CA MET A 13 -12.38 -7.93 -8.82
C MET A 13 -12.06 -6.43 -8.81
N THR A 14 -12.07 -5.78 -9.97
CA THR A 14 -11.75 -4.35 -10.08
C THR A 14 -12.80 -3.47 -9.42
N THR A 15 -14.08 -3.83 -9.53
CA THR A 15 -15.19 -3.09 -8.90
C THR A 15 -15.23 -3.26 -7.38
N GLN A 16 -14.78 -4.40 -6.85
CA GLN A 16 -14.84 -4.67 -5.41
C GLN A 16 -13.75 -3.92 -4.63
N MET A 17 -12.62 -3.59 -5.27
CA MET A 17 -11.57 -2.76 -4.68
C MET A 17 -11.93 -1.26 -4.60
N MET A 18 -12.88 -0.78 -5.41
CA MET A 18 -13.33 0.63 -5.34
C MET A 18 -14.20 0.94 -4.12
N THR A 19 -14.86 -0.05 -3.51
CA THR A 19 -15.76 0.17 -2.35
C THR A 19 -15.12 0.00 -0.98
N MET A 20 -13.89 -0.51 -0.87
CA MET A 20 -13.29 -0.87 0.44
C MET A 20 -12.42 0.21 1.09
N GLN A 21 -12.14 1.34 0.43
CA GLN A 21 -11.26 2.39 0.98
C GLN A 21 -11.94 3.42 1.90
N MET A 22 -13.21 3.23 2.29
CA MET A 22 -13.94 4.19 3.13
C MET A 22 -14.40 3.57 4.47
N ARG A 23 -13.46 3.13 5.31
CA ARG A 23 -13.76 2.87 6.74
C ARG A 23 -12.67 3.41 7.66
N ALA A 24 -13.08 4.37 8.49
CA ALA A 24 -12.30 5.13 9.45
C ALA A 24 -11.64 4.29 10.57
N PRO A 25 -10.47 4.69 11.12
CA PRO A 25 -9.94 4.10 12.34
C PRO A 25 -9.99 5.02 13.56
N VAL A 26 -10.14 4.37 14.72
CA VAL A 26 -10.26 4.89 16.07
C VAL A 26 -8.94 4.71 16.84
N ARG A 27 -8.49 5.81 17.49
CA ARG A 27 -7.61 5.97 18.67
C ARG A 27 -6.28 5.18 18.78
N SER A 28 -5.19 5.93 18.62
CA SER A 28 -3.81 5.59 19.01
C SER A 28 -3.55 5.83 20.51
N ARG A 29 -2.73 4.96 21.13
CA ARG A 29 -2.05 5.21 22.41
C ARG A 29 -0.53 5.09 22.21
N VAL A 30 0.18 6.13 22.65
CA VAL A 30 1.62 6.36 22.52
C VAL A 30 2.40 5.70 23.66
N HIS A 31 3.58 5.13 23.37
CA HIS A 31 4.66 4.93 24.35
C HIS A 31 6.07 5.17 23.73
N PRO A 32 7.06 5.67 24.51
CA PRO A 32 8.33 6.13 23.97
C PRO A 32 9.56 5.20 24.22
N ALA A 33 10.42 5.17 23.20
CA ALA A 33 11.88 5.43 23.19
C ALA A 33 12.93 4.54 23.94
N MET A 34 13.89 4.08 23.11
CA MET A 34 15.35 3.91 23.28
C MET A 34 15.94 2.74 24.08
N ARG A 35 16.88 2.00 23.45
CA ARG A 35 18.33 2.08 23.74
C ARG A 35 19.22 1.30 22.74
N ARG A 36 20.29 1.95 22.26
CA ARG A 36 21.40 1.39 21.45
C ARG A 36 22.33 0.49 22.28
N VAL A 37 22.88 -0.57 21.66
CA VAL A 37 24.17 -1.17 22.05
C VAL A 37 24.96 -1.59 20.80
N ARG A 38 26.25 -1.23 20.78
CA ARG A 38 27.31 -1.60 19.82
C ARG A 38 27.93 -2.95 20.18
N GLN A 39 28.50 -3.67 19.19
CA GLN A 39 29.72 -4.54 19.25
C GLN A 39 29.80 -5.35 17.94
N HIS A 40 30.90 -5.97 17.46
CA HIS A 40 32.34 -5.69 17.32
C HIS A 40 32.83 -6.66 16.21
N LYS A 41 33.95 -6.37 15.52
CA LYS A 41 34.55 -7.19 14.42
C LYS A 41 35.42 -8.35 14.94
N HIS A 42 35.46 -9.48 14.21
CA HIS A 42 36.58 -10.45 14.08
C HIS A 42 36.42 -11.22 12.74
N HIS A 43 37.33 -11.10 11.75
CA HIS A 43 38.49 -11.97 11.39
C HIS A 43 38.14 -13.46 11.20
N GLN A 44 38.06 -13.97 9.95
CA GLN A 44 39.12 -14.53 9.08
C GLN A 44 39.21 -16.06 9.22
N HIS A 45 39.00 -16.83 8.14
CA HIS A 45 39.94 -17.85 7.65
C HIS A 45 39.47 -18.53 6.35
N GLN A 46 40.43 -18.65 5.44
CA GLN A 46 40.38 -19.34 4.15
C GLN A 46 40.54 -20.85 4.35
N HIS A 47 39.81 -21.66 3.58
CA HIS A 47 40.27 -22.98 3.18
C HIS A 47 39.94 -23.23 1.71
N ARG A 48 41.01 -23.39 0.90
CA ARG A 48 40.98 -23.91 -0.47
C ARG A 48 41.00 -25.44 -0.41
N HIS A 49 40.12 -26.09 -1.16
CA HIS A 49 40.31 -27.46 -1.62
C HIS A 49 40.25 -27.51 -3.17
N LYS A 50 41.24 -28.18 -3.76
CA LYS A 50 41.33 -28.71 -5.14
C LYS A 50 40.68 -30.12 -5.14
N ALA A 51 40.15 -30.76 -6.18
CA ALA A 51 39.92 -30.49 -7.60
C ALA A 51 38.97 -31.58 -8.21
N ALA A 52 38.30 -31.22 -9.31
CA ALA A 52 37.82 -32.04 -10.46
C ALA A 52 36.63 -33.01 -10.29
N PRO A 53 36.01 -33.50 -11.39
CA PRO A 53 35.30 -32.76 -12.45
C PRO A 53 33.87 -33.31 -12.68
N SER A 54 32.86 -32.47 -12.91
CA SER A 54 31.56 -32.95 -13.44
C SER A 54 30.74 -31.82 -14.08
N ASN A 55 31.07 -31.49 -15.33
CA ASN A 55 30.37 -30.51 -16.19
C ASN A 55 28.99 -31.01 -16.69
N GLN A 56 28.13 -31.53 -15.81
CA GLN A 56 26.74 -31.87 -16.18
C GLN A 56 25.71 -31.53 -15.10
N GLY A 57 26.11 -31.28 -13.85
CA GLY A 57 25.20 -30.84 -12.78
C GLY A 57 25.17 -29.33 -12.55
N ASP A 58 26.26 -28.62 -12.91
CA ASP A 58 26.37 -27.17 -12.68
C ASP A 58 25.47 -26.36 -13.61
N ASP A 59 25.22 -26.84 -14.84
CA ASP A 59 24.30 -26.17 -15.77
C ASP A 59 22.85 -26.35 -15.33
N GLU A 60 22.41 -27.50 -14.81
CA GLU A 60 21.06 -27.66 -14.27
C GLU A 60 20.84 -26.85 -12.99
N LEU A 61 21.85 -26.74 -12.12
CA LEU A 61 21.77 -25.91 -10.93
C LEU A 61 21.80 -24.42 -11.29
N ALA A 62 22.62 -24.01 -12.25
CA ALA A 62 22.65 -22.65 -12.77
C ALA A 62 21.37 -22.31 -13.54
N GLN A 63 20.79 -23.24 -14.31
CA GLN A 63 19.49 -23.07 -14.96
C GLN A 63 18.36 -23.05 -13.93
N ALA A 64 18.41 -23.88 -12.88
CA ALA A 64 17.46 -23.86 -11.78
C ALA A 64 17.57 -22.59 -10.95
N MET A 65 18.76 -22.01 -10.79
CA MET A 65 18.99 -20.71 -10.16
C MET A 65 18.59 -19.54 -11.08
N ALA A 66 18.71 -19.69 -12.40
CA ALA A 66 18.22 -18.71 -13.37
C ALA A 66 16.69 -18.79 -13.57
N ASN A 67 16.10 -19.98 -13.38
CA ASN A 67 14.65 -20.25 -13.46
C ASN A 67 13.95 -20.10 -12.11
N ALA A 68 14.68 -20.14 -10.99
CA ALA A 68 14.24 -19.60 -9.71
C ALA A 68 14.17 -18.10 -9.91
N GLN A 69 12.98 -17.65 -10.32
CA GLN A 69 12.70 -16.32 -10.83
C GLN A 69 13.56 -15.26 -10.15
N MET A 70 14.31 -14.52 -10.98
CA MET A 70 14.88 -13.24 -10.60
C MET A 70 13.91 -12.56 -9.64
N ALA A 71 14.38 -12.30 -8.41
CA ALA A 71 13.66 -11.47 -7.46
C ALA A 71 13.06 -10.28 -8.24
N PRO A 72 11.76 -9.96 -8.05
CA PRO A 72 11.18 -8.80 -8.72
C PRO A 72 12.09 -7.60 -8.47
N PRO A 73 12.25 -6.68 -9.45
CA PRO A 73 13.32 -5.68 -9.46
C PRO A 73 13.36 -4.75 -8.23
N ASN A 74 12.32 -4.75 -7.39
CA ASN A 74 12.19 -3.96 -6.17
C ASN A 74 12.27 -4.78 -4.86
N VAL A 75 12.48 -6.11 -4.93
CA VAL A 75 12.50 -6.98 -3.74
C VAL A 75 13.93 -7.28 -3.32
N ARG A 76 14.27 -6.92 -2.08
CA ARG A 76 15.58 -7.21 -1.46
C ARG A 76 15.57 -8.59 -0.83
N GLU A 77 16.77 -9.12 -0.57
CA GLU A 77 16.94 -10.40 0.15
C GLU A 77 16.29 -10.39 1.54
N GLU A 78 16.31 -9.23 2.20
CA GLU A 78 15.65 -9.00 3.50
C GLU A 78 14.12 -9.16 3.40
N ASP A 79 13.51 -8.75 2.28
CA ASP A 79 12.07 -8.85 2.07
C ASP A 79 11.63 -10.31 1.90
N PHE A 80 12.41 -11.12 1.18
CA PHE A 80 12.20 -12.57 1.11
C PHE A 80 12.41 -13.23 2.47
N THR A 81 13.42 -12.81 3.22
CA THR A 81 13.68 -13.35 4.57
C THR A 81 12.49 -13.11 5.49
N ASN A 82 11.92 -11.91 5.46
CA ASN A 82 10.73 -11.57 6.23
C ASN A 82 9.50 -12.34 5.76
N TYR A 83 9.29 -12.45 4.44
CA TYR A 83 8.22 -13.28 3.89
C TYR A 83 8.34 -14.76 4.30
N TYR A 84 9.55 -15.34 4.22
CA TYR A 84 9.78 -16.74 4.61
C TYR A 84 9.64 -16.96 6.12
N ARG A 85 9.93 -15.96 6.94
CA ARG A 85 9.65 -16.03 8.39
C ARG A 85 8.15 -16.20 8.65
N ILE A 86 7.30 -15.52 7.87
CA ILE A 86 5.84 -15.66 7.95
C ILE A 86 5.40 -17.03 7.43
N LEU A 87 5.94 -17.45 6.28
CA LEU A 87 5.57 -18.72 5.64
C LEU A 87 5.97 -19.95 6.48
N ASN A 88 7.09 -19.88 7.21
CA ASN A 88 7.60 -20.95 8.06
C ASN A 88 7.08 -20.90 9.51
N ALA A 89 6.12 -20.02 9.80
CA ALA A 89 5.46 -20.01 11.09
C ALA A 89 4.77 -21.36 11.35
N GLN A 90 4.89 -21.86 12.58
CA GLN A 90 4.36 -23.17 12.97
C GLN A 90 2.87 -23.11 13.32
N SER A 91 2.31 -21.91 13.47
CA SER A 91 0.88 -21.71 13.66
C SER A 91 0.39 -20.38 13.06
N PRO A 92 -0.93 -20.23 12.84
CA PRO A 92 -1.53 -18.96 12.43
C PRO A 92 -1.25 -17.80 13.39
N GLU A 93 -1.20 -18.09 14.70
CA GLU A 93 -0.91 -17.10 15.74
C GLU A 93 0.53 -16.58 15.62
N GLU A 94 1.51 -17.47 15.41
CA GLU A 94 2.91 -17.08 15.20
C GLU A 94 3.08 -16.25 13.92
N ALA A 95 2.37 -16.61 12.84
CA ALA A 95 2.36 -15.82 11.61
C ALA A 95 1.79 -14.42 11.85
N SER A 96 0.68 -14.31 12.59
CA SER A 96 0.08 -13.02 12.93
C SER A 96 0.99 -12.17 13.81
N GLU A 97 1.64 -12.75 14.82
CA GLU A 97 2.59 -12.03 15.68
C GLU A 97 3.80 -11.52 14.89
N ALA A 98 4.31 -12.31 13.95
CA ALA A 98 5.39 -11.91 13.06
C ALA A 98 4.98 -10.72 12.18
N ILE A 99 3.79 -10.77 11.58
CA ILE A 99 3.25 -9.69 10.75
C ILE A 99 3.02 -8.42 11.57
N ASP A 100 2.48 -8.53 12.78
CA ASP A 100 2.27 -7.40 13.67
C ASP A 100 3.60 -6.77 14.12
N ALA A 101 4.61 -7.59 14.38
CA ALA A 101 5.95 -7.11 14.71
C ALA A 101 6.57 -6.36 13.52
N MET A 102 6.48 -6.93 12.31
CA MET A 102 6.98 -6.31 11.07
C MET A 102 6.25 -5.01 10.74
N THR A 103 4.95 -4.95 11.04
CA THR A 103 4.15 -3.73 10.91
C THR A 103 4.65 -2.64 11.87
N ARG A 104 4.92 -3.00 13.12
CA ARG A 104 5.37 -2.06 14.15
C ARG A 104 6.78 -1.52 13.94
N ASP A 105 7.69 -2.33 13.41
CA ASP A 105 9.09 -1.94 13.18
C ASP A 105 9.37 -1.45 11.75
N GLY A 106 8.36 -1.45 10.88
CA GLY A 106 8.45 -0.98 9.50
C GLY A 106 9.12 -1.96 8.53
N SER A 107 9.39 -3.19 8.95
CA SER A 107 9.96 -4.24 8.09
C SER A 107 8.92 -4.98 7.24
N LEU A 108 7.62 -4.72 7.43
CA LEU A 108 6.57 -5.07 6.47
C LEU A 108 6.62 -4.04 5.32
N THR A 109 7.47 -4.29 4.33
CA THR A 109 7.69 -3.40 3.18
C THR A 109 6.83 -3.81 1.98
N GLU A 110 6.78 -2.97 0.96
CA GLU A 110 6.21 -3.33 -0.35
C GLU A 110 6.91 -4.57 -0.93
N GLY A 111 8.23 -4.68 -0.74
CA GLY A 111 9.01 -5.83 -1.17
C GLY A 111 8.56 -7.15 -0.53
N VAL A 112 8.12 -7.14 0.74
CA VAL A 112 7.58 -8.35 1.41
C VAL A 112 6.25 -8.78 0.76
N VAL A 113 5.42 -7.82 0.39
CA VAL A 113 4.15 -8.07 -0.32
C VAL A 113 4.40 -8.57 -1.74
N GLU A 114 5.38 -7.98 -2.45
CA GLU A 114 5.81 -8.44 -3.77
C GLU A 114 6.42 -9.86 -3.75
N ALA A 115 7.18 -10.21 -2.70
CA ALA A 115 7.70 -11.57 -2.50
C ALA A 115 6.58 -12.60 -2.34
N ALA A 116 5.52 -12.25 -1.60
CA ALA A 116 4.33 -13.08 -1.46
C ALA A 116 3.58 -13.24 -2.80
N LEU A 117 3.42 -12.15 -3.55
CA LEU A 117 2.80 -12.17 -4.87
C LEU A 117 3.58 -13.02 -5.86
N ALA A 118 4.91 -12.88 -5.90
CA ALA A 118 5.79 -13.67 -6.74
C ALA A 118 5.65 -15.16 -6.42
N THR A 119 5.67 -15.53 -5.13
CA THR A 119 5.51 -16.92 -4.69
C THR A 119 4.16 -17.52 -5.12
N TYR A 120 3.07 -16.76 -4.99
CA TYR A 120 1.74 -17.15 -5.46
C TYR A 120 1.71 -17.36 -6.98
N GLN A 121 2.26 -16.42 -7.77
CA GLN A 121 2.29 -16.52 -9.23
C GLN A 121 3.13 -17.71 -9.70
N THR A 122 4.23 -18.01 -9.02
CA THR A 122 5.08 -19.18 -9.29
C THR A 122 4.36 -20.49 -8.99
N ALA A 123 3.65 -20.59 -7.87
CA ALA A 123 2.85 -21.79 -7.56
C ALA A 123 1.76 -22.01 -8.61
N GLN A 124 1.12 -20.93 -9.09
CA GLN A 124 0.14 -21.00 -10.15
C GLN A 124 0.74 -21.45 -11.49
N SER A 125 1.91 -20.92 -11.87
CA SER A 125 2.56 -21.28 -13.14
C SER A 125 3.10 -22.72 -13.16
N LYS A 126 3.50 -23.24 -11.99
CA LYS A 126 3.91 -24.64 -11.79
C LYS A 126 2.75 -25.62 -11.73
N GLY A 127 1.51 -25.13 -11.65
CA GLY A 127 0.32 -25.98 -11.54
C GLY A 127 0.24 -26.72 -10.20
N GLU A 128 0.70 -26.08 -9.12
CA GLU A 128 0.60 -26.62 -7.76
C GLU A 128 -0.85 -26.91 -7.35
N GLY A 129 -1.01 -27.69 -6.28
CA GLY A 129 -2.33 -28.08 -5.78
C GLY A 129 -3.24 -26.87 -5.50
N PRO A 130 -4.56 -26.98 -5.76
CA PRO A 130 -5.49 -25.85 -5.59
C PRO A 130 -5.53 -25.31 -4.15
N GLU A 131 -5.29 -26.17 -3.16
CA GLU A 131 -5.20 -25.79 -1.74
C GLU A 131 -3.98 -24.91 -1.47
N ILE A 132 -2.83 -25.23 -2.07
CA ILE A 132 -1.58 -24.45 -1.96
C ILE A 132 -1.77 -23.07 -2.60
N ILE A 133 -2.34 -23.02 -3.80
CA ILE A 133 -2.63 -21.77 -4.50
C ILE A 133 -3.59 -20.90 -3.69
N ALA A 134 -4.64 -21.49 -3.10
CA ALA A 134 -5.60 -20.76 -2.27
C ALA A 134 -4.96 -20.19 -0.99
N ALA A 135 -4.11 -20.98 -0.32
CA ALA A 135 -3.40 -20.54 0.88
C ALA A 135 -2.42 -19.39 0.59
N LEU A 136 -1.60 -19.51 -0.46
CA LEU A 136 -0.66 -18.46 -0.86
C LEU A 136 -1.37 -17.18 -1.29
N LYS A 137 -2.52 -17.31 -1.98
CA LYS A 137 -3.36 -16.16 -2.32
C LYS A 137 -3.90 -15.47 -1.07
N GLY A 138 -4.45 -16.24 -0.13
CA GLY A 138 -4.98 -15.70 1.12
C GLY A 138 -3.91 -14.98 1.96
N LEU A 139 -2.70 -15.55 2.01
CA LEU A 139 -1.56 -14.93 2.68
C LEU A 139 -1.14 -13.62 2.00
N PHE A 140 -1.03 -13.60 0.67
CA PHE A 140 -0.75 -12.37 -0.09
C PHE A 140 -1.80 -11.29 0.16
N GLU A 141 -3.08 -11.62 0.07
CA GLU A 141 -4.19 -10.68 0.29
C GLU A 141 -4.16 -10.12 1.73
N TYR A 142 -3.85 -10.96 2.72
CA TYR A 142 -3.70 -10.54 4.11
C TYR A 142 -2.49 -9.62 4.33
N LEU A 143 -1.32 -9.98 3.79
CA LEU A 143 -0.12 -9.14 3.88
C LEU A 143 -0.32 -7.78 3.19
N LEU A 144 -1.02 -7.75 2.06
CA LEU A 144 -1.40 -6.52 1.38
C LEU A 144 -2.30 -5.65 2.27
N ASP A 145 -3.32 -6.22 2.91
CA ASP A 145 -4.20 -5.48 3.85
C ASP A 145 -3.41 -4.96 5.06
N CYS A 146 -2.55 -5.79 5.68
CA CYS A 146 -1.70 -5.37 6.78
C CYS A 146 -0.74 -4.25 6.38
N TYR A 147 -0.08 -4.38 5.22
CA TYR A 147 0.80 -3.36 4.67
C TYR A 147 0.05 -2.07 4.38
N GLN A 148 -1.13 -2.15 3.76
CA GLN A 148 -1.95 -0.97 3.49
C GLN A 148 -2.39 -0.30 4.77
N ARG A 149 -2.82 -1.04 5.80
CA ARG A 149 -3.20 -0.50 7.12
C ARG A 149 -2.03 0.16 7.84
N ALA A 150 -0.87 -0.49 7.84
CA ALA A 150 0.36 0.02 8.43
C ALA A 150 0.80 1.33 7.77
N ASN A 151 0.58 1.43 6.47
CA ASN A 151 0.95 2.56 5.64
C ASN A 151 -0.25 3.42 5.25
N VAL A 152 -1.42 3.30 5.90
CA VAL A 152 -2.51 4.29 5.76
C VAL A 152 -1.90 5.57 6.30
N PRO A 153 -1.65 6.58 5.45
CA PRO A 153 -0.98 7.76 5.95
C PRO A 153 -1.87 8.38 7.02
N PRO A 154 -1.37 8.59 8.25
CA PRO A 154 -2.16 9.16 9.35
C PRO A 154 -2.86 10.46 8.94
N ALA A 155 -2.28 11.14 7.95
CA ALA A 155 -2.79 12.32 7.28
C ALA A 155 -4.22 12.20 6.70
N LEU A 156 -4.73 11.03 6.27
CA LEU A 156 -6.11 10.96 5.75
C LEU A 156 -7.16 11.30 6.80
N GLY A 157 -7.01 10.74 8.00
CA GLY A 157 -7.92 11.08 9.10
C GLY A 157 -7.78 12.55 9.54
N LEU A 158 -6.62 13.15 9.32
CA LEU A 158 -6.37 14.56 9.60
C LEU A 158 -6.96 15.48 8.52
N ILE A 159 -7.01 15.04 7.26
CA ILE A 159 -7.71 15.74 6.18
C ILE A 159 -9.19 15.87 6.53
N ASP A 160 -9.86 14.79 6.93
CA ASP A 160 -11.26 14.82 7.36
C ASP A 160 -11.49 15.73 8.57
N ALA A 161 -10.59 15.68 9.56
CA ALA A 161 -10.64 16.56 10.72
C ALA A 161 -10.47 18.04 10.33
N CYS A 162 -9.57 18.36 9.40
CA CYS A 162 -9.40 19.69 8.84
C CYS A 162 -10.66 20.14 8.08
N VAL A 163 -11.23 19.31 7.21
CA VAL A 163 -12.49 19.63 6.50
C VAL A 163 -13.60 19.93 7.50
N SER A 164 -13.76 19.09 8.52
CA SER A 164 -14.78 19.29 9.55
C SER A 164 -14.55 20.58 10.34
N GLY A 165 -13.29 20.87 10.71
CA GLY A 165 -12.94 22.11 11.43
C GLY A 165 -13.21 23.36 10.60
N LEU A 166 -12.82 23.37 9.33
CA LEU A 166 -13.06 24.48 8.40
C LEU A 166 -14.57 24.67 8.12
N SER A 167 -15.32 23.58 8.06
CA SER A 167 -16.78 23.60 7.88
C SER A 167 -17.52 24.14 9.10
N ALA A 168 -16.93 24.03 10.30
CA ALA A 168 -17.49 24.56 11.54
C ALA A 168 -17.23 26.06 11.75
N LEU A 169 -16.33 26.67 10.97
CA LEU A 169 -16.12 28.12 10.99
C LEU A 169 -17.36 28.84 10.45
N ASP A 170 -17.72 29.96 11.09
CA ASP A 170 -18.70 30.90 10.55
C ASP A 170 -18.15 31.60 9.29
N ASP A 171 -19.02 32.28 8.53
CA ASP A 171 -18.64 32.89 7.24
C ASP A 171 -17.54 33.94 7.37
N ARG A 172 -17.46 34.64 8.51
CA ARG A 172 -16.44 35.67 8.77
C ARG A 172 -15.10 35.02 9.09
N ALA A 173 -15.08 34.00 9.92
CA ALA A 173 -13.89 33.24 10.27
C ALA A 173 -13.40 32.39 9.10
N ARG A 174 -14.30 31.88 8.25
CA ARG A 174 -13.93 31.15 7.04
C ARG A 174 -13.26 32.05 6.00
N ALA A 175 -13.55 33.36 5.99
CA ALA A 175 -12.87 34.34 5.14
C ALA A 175 -11.54 34.83 5.73
N ASP A 176 -11.19 34.45 6.97
CA ASP A 176 -9.96 34.85 7.65
C ASP A 176 -8.90 33.75 7.56
N ASP A 177 -7.82 34.03 6.83
CA ASP A 177 -6.68 33.12 6.67
C ASP A 177 -6.08 32.69 8.02
N ALA A 178 -6.05 33.56 9.02
CA ALA A 178 -5.50 33.22 10.34
C ALA A 178 -6.38 32.19 11.08
N ALA A 179 -7.70 32.27 10.92
CA ALA A 179 -8.64 31.32 11.51
C ALA A 179 -8.57 29.96 10.81
N GLN A 180 -8.43 29.95 9.48
CA GLN A 180 -8.19 28.71 8.71
C GLN A 180 -6.86 28.04 9.10
N ASP A 181 -5.80 28.83 9.22
CA ASP A 181 -4.47 28.35 9.60
C ASP A 181 -4.48 27.76 11.01
N ALA A 182 -5.21 28.40 11.95
CA ALA A 182 -5.37 27.90 13.31
C ALA A 182 -6.04 26.51 13.33
N VAL A 183 -7.09 26.29 12.55
CA VAL A 183 -7.74 24.97 12.44
C VAL A 183 -6.75 23.89 12.01
N VAL A 184 -6.00 24.13 10.93
CA VAL A 184 -5.01 23.15 10.44
C VAL A 184 -3.92 22.90 11.47
N ARG A 185 -3.37 23.96 12.09
CA ARG A 185 -2.31 23.81 13.11
C ARG A 185 -2.82 23.07 14.35
N ASP A 186 -4.05 23.30 14.76
CA ASP A 186 -4.64 22.64 15.92
C ASP A 186 -4.83 21.14 15.67
N VAL A 187 -5.37 20.76 14.51
CA VAL A 187 -5.52 19.35 14.11
C VAL A 187 -4.17 18.64 14.06
N LEU A 188 -3.15 19.28 13.47
CA LEU A 188 -1.81 18.69 13.35
C LEU A 188 -1.09 18.59 14.70
N ARG A 189 -1.25 19.61 15.56
CA ARG A 189 -0.69 19.60 16.92
C ARG A 189 -1.27 18.47 17.76
N ASP A 190 -2.59 18.27 17.72
CA ASP A 190 -3.26 17.20 18.46
C ASP A 190 -2.83 15.81 17.97
N ALA A 191 -2.52 15.70 16.67
CA ALA A 191 -2.00 14.49 16.04
C ALA A 191 -0.47 14.34 16.13
N GLN A 192 0.24 15.32 16.70
CA GLN A 192 1.71 15.36 16.76
C GLN A 192 2.39 15.25 15.39
N MET A 193 1.76 15.77 14.33
CA MET A 193 2.29 15.78 12.96
C MET A 193 2.82 17.17 12.59
N SER A 194 3.93 17.24 11.88
CA SER A 194 4.45 18.51 11.35
C SER A 194 3.67 18.98 10.12
N VAL A 195 3.69 20.29 9.83
CA VAL A 195 3.03 20.83 8.63
C VAL A 195 3.70 20.30 7.36
N GLU A 196 5.02 20.14 7.39
CA GLU A 196 5.83 19.59 6.31
C GLU A 196 5.47 18.15 5.98
N GLU A 197 5.38 17.30 7.01
CA GLU A 197 4.98 15.89 6.87
C GLU A 197 3.54 15.77 6.36
N PHE A 198 2.63 16.58 6.89
CA PHE A 198 1.25 16.60 6.44
C PHE A 198 1.13 17.02 4.97
N LEU A 199 1.86 18.06 4.55
CA LEU A 199 1.87 18.54 3.18
C LEU A 199 2.43 17.48 2.21
N ALA A 200 3.53 16.82 2.58
CA ALA A 200 4.12 15.74 1.78
C ALA A 200 3.12 14.58 1.57
N ASN A 201 2.36 14.23 2.61
CA ASN A 201 1.29 13.24 2.50
C ASN A 201 0.17 13.70 1.56
N ILE A 202 -0.31 14.95 1.68
CA ILE A 202 -1.33 15.50 0.77
C ILE A 202 -0.85 15.48 -0.68
N ASP A 203 0.39 15.88 -0.96
CA ASP A 203 0.97 15.86 -2.30
C ASP A 203 0.99 14.45 -2.90
N MET A 204 1.41 13.46 -2.11
CA MET A 204 1.39 12.05 -2.50
C MET A 204 -0.03 11.57 -2.82
N PHE A 205 -1.02 11.96 -2.00
CA PHE A 205 -2.42 11.61 -2.26
C PHE A 205 -2.97 12.25 -3.52
N LEU A 206 -2.72 13.54 -3.76
CA LEU A 206 -3.16 14.23 -4.97
C LEU A 206 -2.55 13.61 -6.24
N GLN A 207 -1.29 13.16 -6.16
CA GLN A 207 -0.65 12.44 -7.25
C GLN A 207 -1.34 11.09 -7.50
N SER A 208 -1.64 10.33 -6.44
CA SER A 208 -2.38 9.08 -6.55
C SER A 208 -3.80 9.28 -7.11
N MET A 209 -4.53 10.29 -6.61
CA MET A 209 -5.85 10.64 -7.14
C MET A 209 -5.81 10.96 -8.63
N THR A 210 -4.79 11.66 -9.10
CA THR A 210 -4.65 11.99 -10.54
C THR A 210 -4.46 10.73 -11.39
N GLN A 211 -3.68 9.76 -10.91
CA GLN A 211 -3.52 8.48 -11.60
C GLN A 211 -4.82 7.66 -11.57
N GLN A 212 -5.52 7.64 -10.44
CA GLN A 212 -6.80 6.95 -10.29
C GLN A 212 -7.90 7.61 -11.13
N ASP A 213 -7.92 8.94 -11.24
CA ASP A 213 -8.86 9.69 -12.08
C ASP A 213 -8.71 9.27 -13.54
N ALA A 214 -7.47 9.21 -14.06
CA ALA A 214 -7.22 8.76 -15.43
C ALA A 214 -7.70 7.32 -15.68
N GLN A 215 -7.52 6.43 -14.70
CA GLN A 215 -8.03 5.05 -14.77
C GLN A 215 -9.56 4.99 -14.70
N PHE A 216 -10.17 5.80 -13.83
CA PHE A 216 -11.62 5.92 -13.70
C PHE A 216 -12.24 6.44 -14.99
N ASP A 217 -11.68 7.49 -15.58
CA ASP A 217 -12.14 8.06 -16.85
C ASP A 217 -12.08 7.04 -17.99
N ALA A 218 -10.98 6.27 -18.06
CA ALA A 218 -10.86 5.19 -19.03
C ALA A 218 -11.93 4.09 -18.83
N GLN A 219 -12.22 3.73 -17.58
CA GLN A 219 -13.26 2.76 -17.25
C GLN A 219 -14.66 3.29 -17.58
N VAL A 220 -14.96 4.54 -17.25
CA VAL A 220 -16.23 5.20 -17.60
C VAL A 220 -16.42 5.28 -19.11
N ALA A 221 -15.38 5.66 -19.85
CA ALA A 221 -15.41 5.70 -21.31
C ALA A 221 -15.68 4.30 -21.90
N GLN A 222 -15.03 3.26 -21.35
CA GLN A 222 -15.27 1.88 -21.77
C GLN A 222 -16.70 1.44 -21.45
N MET A 223 -17.22 1.73 -20.25
CA MET A 223 -18.59 1.37 -19.88
C MET A 223 -19.61 2.05 -20.81
N ARG A 224 -19.46 3.36 -21.06
CA ARG A 224 -20.31 4.12 -22.00
C ARG A 224 -20.25 3.53 -23.41
N ALA A 225 -19.08 3.08 -23.87
CA ALA A 225 -18.94 2.41 -25.15
C ALA A 225 -19.59 1.01 -25.20
N GLU A 226 -19.61 0.28 -24.08
CA GLU A 226 -20.28 -1.03 -23.93
C GLU A 226 -21.82 -0.90 -23.77
N GLY A 227 -22.32 0.31 -23.53
CA GLY A 227 -23.75 0.62 -23.32
C GLY A 227 -24.11 0.68 -21.85
N VAL A 228 -24.60 1.83 -21.40
CA VAL A 228 -24.97 2.13 -20.00
C VAL A 228 -26.43 2.56 -19.99
N ASP A 229 -27.21 2.03 -19.03
CA ASP A 229 -28.59 2.45 -18.80
C ASP A 229 -28.64 3.81 -18.05
N GLU A 230 -29.80 4.47 -18.04
CA GLU A 230 -29.94 5.79 -17.41
C GLU A 230 -29.61 5.79 -15.91
N GLU A 231 -29.89 4.69 -15.20
CA GLU A 231 -29.61 4.55 -13.77
C GLU A 231 -28.10 4.52 -13.51
N ARG A 232 -27.35 3.72 -14.27
CA ARG A 232 -25.89 3.67 -14.16
C ARG A 232 -25.24 4.95 -14.64
N GLU A 233 -25.81 5.64 -15.62
CA GLU A 233 -25.28 6.94 -16.06
C GLU A 233 -25.41 7.99 -14.94
N GLN A 234 -26.52 7.98 -14.19
CA GLN A 234 -26.67 8.83 -12.99
C GLN A 234 -25.69 8.45 -11.88
N GLN A 235 -25.44 7.16 -11.66
CA GLN A 235 -24.44 6.69 -10.69
C GLN A 235 -23.02 7.13 -11.09
N ILE A 236 -22.67 7.02 -12.38
CA ILE A 236 -21.38 7.52 -12.90
C ILE A 236 -21.25 9.01 -12.66
N ALA A 237 -22.29 9.80 -12.95
CA ALA A 237 -22.29 11.24 -12.72
C ALA A 237 -22.07 11.58 -11.24
N GLN A 238 -22.77 10.91 -10.33
CA GLN A 238 -22.57 11.08 -8.88
C GLN A 238 -21.14 10.75 -8.46
N LEU A 239 -20.54 9.68 -8.99
CA LEU A 239 -19.17 9.31 -8.69
C LEU A 239 -18.16 10.34 -9.22
N VAL A 240 -18.38 10.88 -10.42
CA VAL A 240 -17.56 11.97 -10.99
C VAL A 240 -17.61 13.20 -10.06
N ASP A 241 -18.81 13.60 -9.65
CA ASP A 241 -19.00 14.77 -8.79
C ASP A 241 -18.37 14.59 -7.41
N MET A 242 -18.56 13.42 -6.79
CA MET A 242 -17.94 13.10 -5.50
C MET A 242 -16.42 13.11 -5.56
N ARG A 243 -15.83 12.55 -6.62
CA ARG A 243 -14.37 12.56 -6.82
C ARG A 243 -13.85 13.98 -7.03
N GLY A 244 -14.56 14.79 -7.82
CA GLY A 244 -14.24 16.20 -8.03
C GLY A 244 -14.24 17.00 -6.72
N ALA A 245 -15.31 16.85 -5.93
CA ALA A 245 -15.45 17.54 -4.65
C ALA A 245 -14.36 17.14 -3.63
N ALA A 246 -14.01 15.84 -3.55
CA ALA A 246 -12.95 15.36 -2.67
C ALA A 246 -11.58 15.96 -3.06
N LYS A 247 -11.29 16.04 -4.36
CA LYS A 247 -10.05 16.64 -4.88
C LYS A 247 -9.97 18.12 -4.56
N GLU A 248 -11.07 18.85 -4.71
CA GLU A 248 -11.16 20.27 -4.37
C GLU A 248 -10.89 20.51 -2.88
N GLN A 249 -11.50 19.73 -2.00
CA GLN A 249 -11.26 19.81 -0.55
C GLN A 249 -9.78 19.58 -0.20
N MET A 250 -9.14 18.60 -0.82
CA MET A 250 -7.71 18.35 -0.61
C MET A 250 -6.83 19.49 -1.13
N LEU A 251 -7.17 20.11 -2.26
CA LEU A 251 -6.45 21.28 -2.78
C LEU A 251 -6.59 22.50 -1.88
N VAL A 252 -7.76 22.72 -1.28
CA VAL A 252 -7.98 23.79 -0.28
C VAL A 252 -7.10 23.55 0.94
N ILE A 253 -7.13 22.34 1.50
CA ILE A 253 -6.31 22.01 2.68
C ILE A 253 -4.82 22.16 2.35
N ARG A 254 -4.39 21.70 1.18
CA ARG A 254 -3.01 21.87 0.70
C ARG A 254 -2.59 23.34 0.68
N ALA A 255 -3.44 24.23 0.15
CA ALA A 255 -3.14 25.66 0.07
C ALA A 255 -2.99 26.29 1.46
N ILE A 256 -3.88 25.94 2.39
CA ILE A 256 -3.81 26.39 3.79
C ILE A 256 -2.53 25.85 4.45
N SER A 257 -2.21 24.56 4.28
CA SER A 257 -0.99 23.95 4.81
C SER A 257 0.29 24.59 4.27
N GLN A 258 0.33 24.97 2.99
CA GLN A 258 1.46 25.71 2.40
C GLN A 258 1.63 27.08 3.05
N ARG A 259 0.53 27.81 3.28
CA ARG A 259 0.57 29.10 3.97
C ARG A 259 1.02 28.97 5.42
N CYS A 260 0.55 27.94 6.13
CA CYS A 260 1.01 27.60 7.47
C CYS A 260 2.53 27.35 7.51
N LEU A 261 3.07 26.68 6.49
CA LEU A 261 4.51 26.41 6.40
C LEU A 261 5.32 27.70 6.17
N MET A 262 4.82 28.62 5.34
CA MET A 262 5.51 29.88 5.04
C MET A 262 5.43 30.92 6.18
N SER A 263 4.48 30.74 7.10
CA SER A 263 4.24 31.67 8.22
C SER A 263 4.87 31.19 9.54
N ALA A 264 5.56 30.05 9.53
CA ALA A 264 6.30 29.49 10.66
C ALA A 264 7.76 29.97 10.64
#